data_AF-A0A7S3W0D0-F1
#
_entry.id   AF-A0A7S3W0D0-F1
#
_cell.length_a   1.000
_cell.length_b   1.000
_cell.length_c   1.000
_cell.angle_alpha   90.00
_cell.angle_beta   90.00
_cell.angle_gamma   90.00
#
_symmetry.space_group_name_H-M   'P 1'
#
loop_
_entity.id
_entity.type
_entity.pdbx_description
1 polymer ?
#
loop_
_entity_poly.entity_id
_entity_poly.type
_entity_poly.pdbx_seq_one_letter_code
_entity_poly.pdbx_strand_id
1 'polypeptide(L)'
;RLQVSRSPPPAPPSPPAPPINFAAMAPKRAQATKAERAPKKAKLSPEQEMLQRVVLAIHGAEQLPPSCRELLAIAAEGSLNVVKDNRHASQDKVIGMIGEALTELRDAKDAAVSSEAEKLKAAEAQLAALQAAGESAEAALAQRTEAVKAAEEKVAHAQG
;
A
#
# COMPACT_ATOMS: atom_id res chain seq x y z
N ARG A 1 -33.88 41.97 -11.47
CA ARG A 1 -34.64 40.70 -11.37
C ARG A 1 -33.99 39.90 -10.23
N LEU A 2 -34.68 39.75 -9.09
CA LEU A 2 -34.21 39.07 -7.87
C LEU A 2 -34.12 37.55 -8.06
N GLN A 3 -33.07 36.90 -7.50
CA GLN A 3 -33.08 35.55 -6.89
C GLN A 3 -31.89 35.50 -5.89
N VAL A 4 -32.10 35.71 -4.58
CA VAL A 4 -32.53 34.75 -3.53
C VAL A 4 -31.43 33.75 -3.14
N SER A 5 -30.62 34.19 -2.17
CA SER A 5 -29.80 33.35 -1.29
C SER A 5 -30.70 32.50 -0.40
N ARG A 6 -30.46 31.19 -0.32
CA ARG A 6 -31.17 30.28 0.58
C ARG A 6 -30.22 29.84 1.69
N SER A 7 -30.40 30.41 2.89
CA SER A 7 -29.77 29.93 4.13
C SER A 7 -30.44 28.64 4.62
N PRO A 8 -29.71 27.71 5.25
CA PRO A 8 -30.29 26.51 5.86
C PRO A 8 -31.03 26.82 7.19
N PRO A 9 -32.05 26.01 7.56
CA PRO A 9 -32.86 26.24 8.76
C PRO A 9 -32.12 25.89 10.07
N PRO A 10 -32.52 26.48 11.21
CA PRO A 10 -31.90 26.23 12.51
C PRO A 10 -32.21 24.84 13.09
N ALA A 11 -31.26 24.26 13.82
CA ALA A 11 -31.38 22.98 14.49
C ALA A 11 -32.40 23.02 15.66
N PRO A 12 -33.12 21.91 15.94
CA PRO A 12 -34.08 21.83 17.05
C PRO A 12 -33.39 21.81 18.43
N PRO A 13 -34.07 22.25 19.50
CA PRO A 13 -33.51 22.34 20.84
C PRO A 13 -33.25 20.98 21.49
N SER A 14 -32.13 20.87 22.19
CA SER A 14 -31.73 19.68 22.97
C SER A 14 -32.72 19.37 24.10
N PRO A 15 -33.00 18.08 24.40
CA PRO A 15 -33.85 17.70 25.53
C PRO A 15 -33.17 17.97 26.89
N PRO A 16 -33.95 18.24 27.95
CA PRO A 16 -33.41 18.51 29.28
C PRO A 16 -32.82 17.25 29.93
N ALA A 17 -31.75 17.41 30.70
CA ALA A 17 -31.12 16.35 31.47
C ALA A 17 -32.09 15.81 32.56
N PRO A 18 -32.12 14.49 32.82
CA PRO A 18 -32.98 13.93 33.86
C PRO A 18 -32.44 14.21 35.28
N PRO A 19 -33.31 14.28 36.31
CA PRO A 19 -32.91 14.56 37.68
C PRO A 19 -32.21 13.35 38.32
N ILE A 20 -31.19 13.62 39.14
CA ILE A 20 -30.47 12.63 39.94
C ILE A 20 -31.28 12.40 41.23
N ASN A 21 -31.95 11.25 41.33
CA ASN A 21 -32.57 10.78 42.59
C ASN A 21 -31.62 9.81 43.30
N PHE A 22 -31.14 10.20 44.48
CA PHE A 22 -30.52 9.32 45.47
C PHE A 22 -31.58 8.76 46.42
N ALA A 23 -31.90 7.47 46.33
CA ALA A 23 -32.51 6.71 47.43
C ALA A 23 -32.38 5.20 47.23
N ALA A 24 -32.18 4.50 48.35
CA ALA A 24 -31.66 3.14 48.47
C ALA A 24 -32.71 2.00 48.37
N MET A 25 -32.17 0.80 48.12
CA MET A 25 -32.59 -0.55 48.56
C MET A 25 -33.46 -1.47 47.67
N ALA A 26 -32.85 -2.65 47.42
CA ALA A 26 -33.37 -4.02 47.26
C ALA A 26 -33.47 -4.65 45.85
N PRO A 27 -33.03 -5.93 45.68
CA PRO A 27 -32.55 -6.44 44.40
C PRO A 27 -33.65 -7.17 43.62
N LYS A 28 -33.86 -6.81 42.36
CA LYS A 28 -34.80 -7.53 41.49
C LYS A 28 -34.13 -7.87 40.15
N ARG A 29 -33.65 -9.11 40.08
CA ARG A 29 -33.25 -9.90 38.90
C ARG A 29 -32.69 -9.09 37.73
N ALA A 30 -31.36 -9.10 37.62
CA ALA A 30 -30.68 -8.77 36.37
C ALA A 30 -31.22 -9.69 35.27
N GLN A 31 -32.05 -9.16 34.38
CA GLN A 31 -32.14 -9.70 33.04
C GLN A 31 -30.74 -9.57 32.46
N ALA A 32 -30.08 -10.69 32.24
CA ALA A 32 -28.89 -10.75 31.43
C ALA A 32 -29.29 -10.18 30.06
N THR A 33 -28.95 -8.91 29.83
CA THR A 33 -28.83 -8.38 28.48
C THR A 33 -27.84 -9.31 27.80
N LYS A 34 -28.33 -10.10 26.84
CA LYS A 34 -27.47 -10.79 25.88
C LYS A 34 -26.63 -9.68 25.24
N ALA A 35 -25.42 -9.50 25.73
CA ALA A 35 -24.39 -8.82 24.98
C ALA A 35 -24.30 -9.59 23.66
N GLU A 36 -24.77 -8.95 22.59
CA GLU A 36 -24.63 -9.42 21.24
C GLU A 36 -23.12 -9.58 21.01
N ARG A 37 -22.64 -10.83 21.16
CA ARG A 37 -21.26 -11.15 20.81
C ARG A 37 -21.16 -10.84 19.33
N ALA A 38 -20.35 -9.82 19.01
CA ALA A 38 -19.94 -9.55 17.64
C ALA A 38 -19.56 -10.89 16.98
N PRO A 39 -20.11 -11.21 15.80
CA PRO A 39 -19.89 -12.50 15.18
C PRO A 39 -18.38 -12.68 14.98
N LYS A 40 -17.84 -13.72 15.62
CA LYS A 40 -16.46 -14.15 15.33
C LYS A 40 -16.46 -14.52 13.86
N LYS A 41 -15.68 -13.79 13.04
CA LYS A 41 -15.49 -14.13 11.62
C LYS A 41 -15.15 -15.62 11.55
N ALA A 42 -15.95 -16.38 10.81
CA ALA A 42 -15.69 -17.79 10.60
C ALA A 42 -14.29 -17.95 10.01
N LYS A 43 -13.51 -18.91 10.53
CA LYS A 43 -12.22 -19.26 9.95
C LYS A 43 -12.52 -19.85 8.56
N LEU A 44 -11.96 -19.24 7.52
CA LEU A 44 -12.06 -19.77 6.16
C LEU A 44 -11.38 -21.14 6.09
N SER A 45 -11.86 -22.01 5.21
CA SER A 45 -11.11 -23.23 4.88
C SER A 45 -9.85 -22.87 4.10
N PRO A 46 -8.80 -23.72 4.11
CA PRO A 46 -7.61 -23.49 3.29
C PRO A 46 -7.93 -23.28 1.81
N GLU A 47 -8.96 -23.96 1.28
CA GLU A 47 -9.43 -23.83 -0.10
C GLU A 47 -10.05 -22.46 -0.35
N GLN A 48 -10.86 -21.96 0.58
CA GLN A 48 -11.45 -20.63 0.50
C GLN A 48 -10.37 -19.54 0.58
N GLU A 49 -9.34 -19.73 1.41
CA GLU A 49 -8.19 -18.81 1.46
C GLU A 49 -7.42 -18.80 0.13
N MET A 50 -7.20 -19.96 -0.49
CA MET A 50 -6.54 -20.05 -1.80
C MET A 50 -7.37 -19.36 -2.89
N LEU A 51 -8.68 -19.61 -2.92
CA LEU A 51 -9.59 -18.94 -3.85
C LEU A 51 -9.57 -17.42 -3.67
N GLN A 52 -9.59 -16.95 -2.42
CA GLN A 52 -9.53 -15.52 -2.13
C GLN A 52 -8.21 -14.90 -2.62
N ARG A 53 -7.09 -15.61 -2.48
CA ARG A 53 -5.80 -15.15 -3.04
C ARG A 53 -5.83 -15.05 -4.56
N VAL A 54 -6.45 -16.01 -5.24
CA VAL A 54 -6.63 -15.97 -6.70
C VAL A 54 -7.49 -14.78 -7.10
N VAL A 55 -8.62 -14.55 -6.43
CA VAL A 55 -9.50 -13.39 -6.68
C VAL A 55 -8.76 -12.07 -6.47
N LEU A 56 -8.00 -11.94 -5.39
CA LEU A 56 -7.16 -10.76 -5.15
C LEU A 56 -6.11 -10.56 -6.25
N ALA A 57 -5.48 -11.65 -6.70
CA ALA A 57 -4.50 -11.59 -7.78
C ALA A 57 -5.13 -11.19 -9.12
N ILE A 58 -6.34 -11.67 -9.43
CA ILE A 58 -7.12 -11.25 -10.60
C ILE A 58 -7.43 -9.74 -10.53
N HIS A 59 -7.82 -9.23 -9.37
CA HIS A 59 -8.06 -7.78 -9.20
C HIS A 59 -6.79 -6.95 -9.39
N GLY A 60 -5.62 -7.51 -9.10
CA GLY A 60 -4.31 -6.89 -9.33
C GLY A 60 -3.78 -7.00 -10.77
N ALA A 61 -4.50 -7.68 -11.68
CA ALA A 61 -4.12 -7.84 -13.09
C ALA A 61 -4.46 -6.59 -13.91
N GLU A 62 -3.71 -5.51 -13.70
CA GLU A 62 -3.96 -4.18 -14.30
C GLU A 62 -3.93 -4.18 -15.84
N GLN A 63 -3.31 -5.18 -16.46
CA GLN A 63 -3.29 -5.34 -17.91
C GLN A 63 -4.66 -5.67 -18.52
N LEU A 64 -5.61 -6.15 -17.70
CA LEU A 64 -6.98 -6.43 -18.13
C LEU A 64 -7.92 -5.25 -17.81
N PRO A 65 -8.97 -5.01 -18.62
CA PRO A 65 -10.01 -4.05 -18.26
C PRO A 65 -10.68 -4.38 -16.91
N PRO A 66 -11.13 -3.38 -16.14
CA PRO A 66 -11.77 -3.62 -14.83
C PRO A 66 -12.96 -4.58 -14.88
N SER A 67 -13.80 -4.45 -15.91
CA SER A 67 -14.95 -5.33 -16.15
C SER A 67 -14.53 -6.79 -16.40
N CYS A 68 -13.40 -7.00 -17.10
CA CYS A 68 -12.86 -8.34 -17.34
C CYS A 68 -12.30 -8.95 -16.05
N ARG A 69 -11.64 -8.16 -15.20
CA ARG A 69 -11.17 -8.63 -13.88
C ARG A 69 -12.32 -9.07 -12.99
N GLU A 70 -13.39 -8.28 -12.94
CA GLU A 70 -14.57 -8.62 -12.15
C GLU A 70 -15.28 -9.87 -12.67
N LEU A 71 -15.42 -10.00 -14.00
CA LEU A 71 -15.96 -11.21 -14.62
C LEU A 71 -15.12 -12.45 -14.28
N LEU A 72 -13.79 -12.36 -14.39
CA LEU A 72 -12.89 -13.47 -14.07
C LEU A 72 -12.90 -13.82 -12.59
N ALA A 73 -13.02 -12.83 -11.70
CA ALA A 73 -13.13 -13.06 -10.26
C ALA A 73 -14.41 -13.84 -9.91
N ILE A 74 -15.56 -13.44 -10.46
CA ILE A 74 -16.83 -14.15 -10.27
C ILE A 74 -16.75 -15.56 -10.87
N ALA A 75 -16.20 -15.68 -12.08
CA ALA A 75 -16.07 -16.96 -12.76
C ALA A 75 -15.08 -17.92 -12.06
N ALA A 76 -14.07 -17.38 -11.36
CA ALA A 76 -13.13 -18.15 -10.56
C ALA A 76 -13.84 -18.89 -9.42
N GLU A 77 -14.79 -18.24 -8.72
CA GLU A 77 -15.56 -18.88 -7.64
C GLU A 77 -16.37 -20.09 -8.14
N GLY A 78 -16.99 -19.97 -9.31
CA GLY A 78 -17.78 -21.05 -9.92
C GLY A 78 -16.95 -22.15 -10.59
N SER A 79 -15.68 -21.90 -10.90
CA SER A 79 -14.82 -22.84 -11.64
C SER A 79 -13.81 -23.55 -10.74
N LEU A 80 -13.21 -22.84 -9.78
CA LEU A 80 -12.16 -23.37 -8.91
C LEU A 80 -12.70 -24.15 -7.71
N ASN A 81 -13.96 -23.94 -7.32
CA ASN A 81 -14.63 -24.76 -6.28
C ASN A 81 -15.09 -26.13 -6.78
N VAL A 82 -15.02 -26.40 -8.09
CA VAL A 82 -15.34 -27.71 -8.66
C VAL A 82 -14.06 -28.53 -8.79
N VAL A 83 -14.10 -29.77 -8.30
CA VAL A 83 -12.99 -30.71 -8.46
C VAL A 83 -12.73 -31.00 -9.94
N LYS A 84 -11.46 -31.15 -10.31
CA LYS A 84 -11.01 -31.22 -11.71
C LYS A 84 -11.85 -32.15 -12.59
N ASP A 85 -12.13 -33.37 -12.11
CA ASP A 85 -12.82 -34.39 -12.91
C ASP A 85 -14.31 -34.11 -13.12
N ASN A 86 -14.89 -33.17 -12.36
CA ASN A 86 -16.28 -32.74 -12.48
C ASN A 86 -16.41 -31.39 -13.19
N ARG A 87 -15.32 -30.81 -13.70
CA ARG A 87 -15.37 -29.52 -14.37
C ARG A 87 -15.97 -29.66 -15.76
N HIS A 88 -16.81 -28.71 -16.13
CA HIS A 88 -17.25 -28.55 -17.50
C HIS A 88 -16.15 -27.90 -18.33
N ALA A 89 -16.13 -28.15 -19.64
CA ALA A 89 -15.18 -27.54 -20.57
C ALA A 89 -15.15 -26.00 -20.51
N SER A 90 -16.27 -25.36 -20.15
CA SER A 90 -16.34 -23.91 -19.92
C SER A 90 -15.55 -23.47 -18.68
N GLN A 91 -15.57 -24.25 -17.59
CA GLN A 91 -14.80 -23.98 -16.38
C GLN A 91 -13.30 -24.16 -16.64
N ASP A 92 -12.90 -25.19 -17.39
CA ASP A 92 -11.50 -25.37 -17.78
C ASP A 92 -10.99 -24.20 -18.63
N LYS A 93 -11.81 -23.70 -19.55
CA LYS A 93 -11.47 -22.51 -20.35
C LYS A 93 -11.28 -21.27 -19.47
N VAL A 94 -12.18 -21.03 -18.51
CA VAL A 94 -12.06 -19.91 -17.56
C VAL A 94 -10.79 -20.04 -16.73
N ILE A 95 -10.47 -21.24 -16.25
CA ILE A 95 -9.24 -21.49 -15.48
C ILE A 95 -7.99 -21.22 -16.33
N GLY A 96 -8.02 -21.60 -17.62
CA GLY A 96 -6.97 -21.23 -18.57
C GLY A 96 -6.78 -19.71 -18.67
N MET A 97 -7.86 -18.96 -18.86
CA MET A 97 -7.81 -17.49 -18.94
C MET A 97 -7.29 -16.85 -17.64
N ILE A 98 -7.69 -17.38 -16.48
CA ILE A 98 -7.15 -16.94 -15.18
C ILE A 98 -5.64 -17.22 -15.12
N GLY A 99 -5.20 -18.41 -15.55
CA GLY A 99 -3.80 -18.78 -15.59
C GLY A 99 -2.96 -17.86 -16.48
N GLU A 100 -3.45 -17.53 -17.67
CA GLU A 100 -2.83 -16.58 -18.59
C GLU A 100 -2.70 -15.19 -17.96
N ALA A 101 -3.81 -14.65 -17.42
CA ALA A 101 -3.81 -13.34 -16.78
C ALA A 101 -2.83 -13.24 -15.59
N LEU A 102 -2.73 -14.29 -14.77
CA LEU A 102 -1.80 -14.32 -13.64
C LEU A 102 -0.35 -14.50 -14.09
N THR A 103 -0.12 -15.21 -15.20
CA THR A 103 1.21 -15.37 -15.79
C THR A 103 1.70 -14.02 -16.33
N GLU A 104 0.88 -13.33 -17.11
CA GLU A 104 1.20 -11.99 -17.62
C GLU A 104 1.46 -10.99 -16.48
N LEU A 105 0.65 -11.04 -15.42
CA LEU A 105 0.84 -10.18 -14.26
C LEU A 105 2.19 -10.46 -13.55
N ARG A 106 2.54 -11.74 -13.38
CA ARG A 106 3.83 -12.13 -12.81
C ARG A 106 4.97 -11.62 -13.69
N ASP A 107 4.92 -11.88 -14.98
CA ASP A 107 5.98 -11.51 -15.91
C ASP A 107 6.17 -9.97 -15.96
N ALA A 108 5.07 -9.21 -15.90
CA ALA A 108 5.12 -7.75 -15.77
C ALA A 108 5.79 -7.29 -14.46
N LYS A 109 5.50 -7.95 -13.34
CA LYS A 109 6.11 -7.65 -12.04
C LYS A 109 7.61 -7.99 -12.05
N ASP A 110 8.00 -9.13 -12.59
CA ASP A 110 9.39 -9.57 -12.69
C ASP A 110 10.21 -8.64 -13.60
N ALA A 111 9.62 -8.19 -14.71
CA ALA A 111 10.22 -7.18 -15.58
C ALA A 111 10.42 -5.84 -14.86
N ALA A 112 9.43 -5.39 -14.08
CA ALA A 112 9.54 -4.17 -13.30
C ALA A 112 10.63 -4.26 -12.22
N VAL A 113 10.69 -5.37 -11.47
CA VAL A 113 11.73 -5.62 -10.47
C VAL A 113 13.11 -5.62 -11.10
N SER A 114 13.27 -6.28 -12.25
CA SER A 114 14.53 -6.32 -12.98
C SER A 114 14.97 -4.93 -13.43
N SER A 115 14.04 -4.14 -13.98
CA SER A 115 14.32 -2.76 -14.41
C SER A 115 14.73 -1.86 -13.23
N GLU A 116 14.02 -1.94 -12.10
CA GLU A 116 14.36 -1.15 -10.93
C GLU A 116 15.69 -1.58 -10.29
N ALA A 117 16.01 -2.88 -10.31
CA ALA A 117 17.31 -3.38 -9.84
C ALA A 117 18.47 -2.84 -10.69
N GLU A 118 18.29 -2.71 -12.00
CA GLU A 118 19.29 -2.09 -12.88
C GLU A 118 19.46 -0.59 -12.61
N LYS A 119 18.35 0.14 -12.41
CA LYS A 119 18.39 1.56 -12.03
C LYS A 119 19.09 1.77 -10.69
N LEU A 120 18.82 0.91 -9.72
CA LEU A 120 19.46 0.97 -8.40
C LEU A 120 20.98 0.79 -8.52
N LYS A 121 21.43 -0.23 -9.27
CA LYS A 121 22.87 -0.44 -9.52
C LYS A 121 23.52 0.75 -10.20
N ALA A 122 22.84 1.38 -11.17
CA ALA A 122 23.34 2.57 -11.84
C ALA A 122 23.45 3.76 -10.88
N ALA A 123 22.44 3.96 -10.03
CA ALA A 123 22.44 5.01 -9.02
C ALA A 123 23.53 4.80 -7.96
N GLU A 124 23.75 3.56 -7.51
CA GLU A 124 24.83 3.20 -6.59
C GLU A 124 26.21 3.49 -7.21
N ALA A 125 26.40 3.15 -8.49
CA ALA A 125 27.65 3.46 -9.20
C ALA A 125 27.88 4.97 -9.33
N GLN A 126 26.84 5.75 -9.63
CA GLN A 126 26.93 7.21 -9.68
C GLN A 126 27.24 7.81 -8.30
N LEU A 127 26.59 7.31 -7.25
CA LEU A 127 26.86 7.75 -5.88
C LEU A 127 28.33 7.52 -5.50
N ALA A 128 28.84 6.31 -5.76
CA ALA A 128 30.24 5.98 -5.49
C ALA A 128 31.21 6.88 -6.28
N ALA A 129 30.92 7.16 -7.55
CA ALA A 129 31.74 8.05 -8.37
C ALA A 129 31.73 9.50 -7.86
N LEU A 130 30.57 10.01 -7.45
CA LEU A 130 30.44 11.35 -6.89
C LEU A 130 31.14 11.48 -5.52
N GLN A 131 31.06 10.46 -4.68
CA GLN A 131 31.77 10.41 -3.40
C GLN A 131 33.29 10.46 -3.62
N ALA A 132 33.83 9.61 -4.51
CA ALA A 132 35.25 9.62 -4.84
C ALA A 132 35.72 10.96 -5.43
N ALA A 133 34.90 11.59 -6.28
CA ALA A 133 35.19 12.91 -6.82
C ALA A 133 35.18 14.00 -5.74
N GLY A 134 34.24 13.94 -4.79
CA GLY A 134 34.16 14.82 -3.63
C GLY A 134 35.41 14.71 -2.74
N GLU A 135 35.77 13.49 -2.35
CA GLU A 135 36.98 13.21 -1.56
C GLU A 135 38.25 13.72 -2.26
N SER A 136 38.36 13.49 -3.58
CA SER A 136 39.49 13.98 -4.37
C SER A 136 39.53 15.51 -4.45
N ALA A 137 38.37 16.17 -4.56
CA ALA A 137 38.29 17.63 -4.62
C ALA A 137 38.65 18.27 -3.27
N GLU A 138 38.19 17.67 -2.16
CA GLU A 138 38.54 18.09 -0.80
C GLU A 138 40.05 17.96 -0.55
N ALA A 139 40.65 16.83 -0.93
CA ALA A 139 42.09 16.61 -0.83
C ALA A 139 42.88 17.63 -1.67
N ALA A 140 42.45 17.90 -2.90
CA ALA A 140 43.09 18.89 -3.78
C ALA A 140 42.96 20.32 -3.23
N LEU A 141 41.82 20.66 -2.63
CA LEU A 141 41.61 21.95 -1.99
C LEU A 141 42.54 22.09 -0.77
N ALA A 142 42.61 21.08 0.09
CA ALA A 142 43.51 21.08 1.25
C ALA A 142 44.97 21.34 0.81
N GLN A 143 45.48 20.55 -0.15
CA GLN A 143 46.84 20.71 -0.68
C GLN A 143 47.09 22.13 -1.25
N ARG A 144 46.14 22.68 -2.02
CA ARG A 144 46.28 24.02 -2.58
C ARG A 144 46.27 25.09 -1.49
N THR A 145 45.43 24.95 -0.47
CA THR A 145 45.40 25.90 0.66
C THR A 145 46.71 25.89 1.46
N GLU A 146 47.30 24.72 1.67
CA GLU A 146 48.63 24.61 2.29
C GLU A 146 49.73 25.22 1.42
N ALA A 147 49.69 24.99 0.10
CA ALA A 147 50.66 25.58 -0.83
C ALA A 147 50.58 27.11 -0.88
N VAL A 148 49.37 27.69 -0.82
CA VAL A 148 49.17 29.14 -0.76
C VAL A 148 49.75 29.70 0.54
N LYS A 149 49.43 29.11 1.70
CA LYS A 149 49.99 29.54 2.99
C LYS A 149 51.52 29.49 2.99
N ALA A 150 52.10 28.41 2.50
CA ALA A 150 53.54 28.26 2.41
C ALA A 150 54.19 29.28 1.44
N ALA A 151 53.48 29.68 0.38
CA ALA A 151 53.95 30.72 -0.53
C ALA A 151 53.88 32.12 0.09
N GLU A 152 52.80 32.43 0.82
CA GLU A 152 52.64 33.69 1.55
C GLU A 152 53.75 33.89 2.59
N GLU A 153 54.08 32.86 3.38
CA GLU A 153 55.17 32.89 4.36
C GLU A 153 56.54 33.16 3.70
N LYS A 154 56.81 32.56 2.54
CA LYS A 154 58.06 32.78 1.79
C LYS A 154 58.17 34.21 1.27
N VAL A 155 57.07 34.77 0.76
CA VAL A 155 57.05 36.16 0.28
C VAL A 155 57.25 37.13 1.45
N ALA A 156 56.60 36.88 2.59
CA ALA A 156 56.76 37.70 3.79
C ALA A 156 58.20 37.70 4.32
N HIS A 157 58.86 36.52 4.35
CA HIS A 157 60.26 36.43 4.77
C HIS A 157 61.23 37.12 3.79
N ALA A 158 60.93 37.13 2.49
CA ALA A 158 61.78 37.78 1.48
C ALA A 158 61.70 39.31 1.48
N GLN A 159 60.68 39.90 2.13
CA GLN A 159 60.43 41.34 2.15
C GLN A 159 60.85 42.04 3.46
N GLY A 160 61.23 41.28 4.49
CA GLY A 160 61.76 41.79 5.77
C GLY A 160 63.26 41.64 5.86
#